data_AF-A0A538FC83-F1
#
_entry.id   AF-A0A538FC83-F1
#
_cell.length_a   1.000
_cell.length_b   1.000
_cell.length_c   1.000
_cell.angle_alpha   90.00
_cell.angle_beta   90.00
_cell.angle_gamma   90.00
#
_symmetry.space_group_name_H-M   'P 1'
#
loop_
_entity.id
_entity.type
_entity.pdbx_description
1 polymer ?
#
loop_
_entity_poly.entity_id
_entity_poly.type
_entity_poly.pdbx_seq_one_letter_code
_entity_poly.pdbx_strand_id
1 'polypeptide(L)'
;MAQPNTMAREFEPDMAEPDLETGTRVEVRRRFDGSWTRGFEIAGTTEDGYLLRRLSDGSVLPVAFSAEEVRRDRRRRQGFWWQ
;
A
#
# COMPACT_ATOMS: atom_id res chain seq x y z
N MET A 1 14.44 38.02 27.92
CA MET A 1 15.03 37.03 27.00
C MET A 1 14.41 35.67 27.32
N ALA A 2 13.44 35.23 26.53
CA ALA A 2 12.94 33.86 26.44
C ALA A 2 12.19 33.79 25.11
N GLN A 3 12.61 32.90 24.21
CA GLN A 3 12.12 32.80 22.84
C GLN A 3 10.68 32.22 22.82
N PRO A 4 9.78 32.70 21.95
CA PRO A 4 8.51 32.03 21.68
C PRO A 4 8.74 30.95 20.61
N ASN A 5 8.62 29.67 20.95
CA ASN A 5 8.68 28.62 19.93
C ASN A 5 7.27 28.35 19.37
N THR A 6 6.92 29.16 18.38
CA THR A 6 5.97 28.80 17.32
C THR A 6 6.66 27.77 16.43
N MET A 7 6.26 26.50 16.44
CA MET A 7 6.11 25.63 15.26
C MET A 7 5.92 24.17 15.65
N ALA A 8 5.11 23.50 14.83
CA ALA A 8 5.05 22.06 14.68
C ALA A 8 4.23 21.33 15.76
N ARG A 9 2.90 21.49 15.67
CA ARG A 9 2.00 20.34 15.82
C ARG A 9 2.24 19.47 14.59
N GLU A 10 3.35 18.73 14.63
CA GLU A 10 3.84 17.87 13.57
C GLU A 10 2.79 16.77 13.42
N PHE A 11 2.08 16.82 12.29
CA PHE A 11 1.19 15.81 11.74
C PHE A 11 1.24 14.49 12.53
N GLU A 12 0.34 14.32 13.50
CA GLU A 12 -0.04 12.97 13.92
C GLU A 12 -0.70 12.36 12.67
N PRO A 13 -0.07 11.42 11.95
CA PRO A 13 -0.73 10.82 10.81
C PRO A 13 -1.90 10.02 11.38
N ASP A 14 -3.10 10.61 11.29
CA ASP A 14 -4.38 9.97 11.48
C ASP A 14 -4.33 8.65 10.74
N MET A 15 -4.13 7.54 11.47
CA MET A 15 -4.05 6.13 11.08
C MET A 15 -4.24 5.80 9.59
N ALA A 16 -3.47 6.46 8.72
CA ALA A 16 -3.47 6.23 7.30
C ALA A 16 -2.87 4.86 7.20
N GLU A 17 -3.64 3.89 6.69
CA GLU A 17 -3.18 2.53 6.54
C GLU A 17 -1.76 2.57 5.97
N PRO A 18 -0.74 2.06 6.69
CA PRO A 18 0.64 2.40 6.40
C PRO A 18 0.91 2.08 4.94
N ASP A 19 1.39 3.08 4.20
CA ASP A 19 1.67 3.00 2.77
C ASP A 19 2.27 1.65 2.42
N LEU A 20 1.74 1.02 1.38
CA LEU A 20 2.16 -0.33 1.01
C LEU A 20 3.59 -0.26 0.46
N GLU A 21 4.53 -0.76 1.25
CA GLU A 21 5.95 -0.80 0.85
C GLU A 21 6.16 -1.69 -0.37
N THR A 22 7.14 -1.33 -1.21
CA THR A 22 7.64 -2.16 -2.31
C THR A 22 7.94 -3.59 -1.84
N GLY A 23 7.55 -4.59 -2.62
CA GLY A 23 7.62 -6.01 -2.23
C GLY A 23 6.41 -6.51 -1.43
N THR A 24 5.48 -5.63 -1.04
CA THR A 24 4.24 -6.05 -0.39
C THR A 24 3.33 -6.75 -1.39
N ARG A 25 2.89 -7.97 -1.07
CA ARG A 25 1.87 -8.68 -1.86
C ARG A 25 0.50 -8.05 -1.65
N VAL A 26 -0.19 -7.82 -2.76
CA VAL A 26 -1.47 -7.12 -2.79
C VAL A 26 -2.49 -7.84 -3.66
N GLU A 27 -3.75 -7.50 -3.41
CA GLU A 27 -4.85 -7.81 -4.29
C GLU A 27 -5.32 -6.52 -4.98
N VAL A 28 -5.75 -6.64 -6.23
CA VAL A 28 -6.24 -5.53 -7.05
C VAL A 28 -7.74 -5.68 -7.27
N ARG A 29 -8.49 -4.58 -7.12
CA ARG A 29 -9.93 -4.53 -7.39
C ARG A 29 -10.20 -4.50 -8.90
N ARG A 30 -11.02 -5.42 -9.39
CA ARG A 30 -11.51 -5.41 -10.78
C ARG A 30 -12.65 -4.41 -10.93
N ARG A 31 -12.54 -3.51 -11.90
CA ARG A 31 -13.57 -2.47 -12.15
C ARG A 31 -14.90 -3.03 -12.69
N PHE A 32 -14.87 -4.19 -13.34
CA PHE A 32 -16.06 -4.78 -13.98
C PHE A 32 -17.04 -5.38 -12.97
N ASP A 33 -16.53 -6.15 -12.00
CA ASP A 33 -17.35 -6.91 -11.05
C ASP A 33 -17.07 -6.56 -9.58
N GLY A 34 -16.08 -5.70 -9.32
CA GLY A 34 -15.71 -5.27 -7.97
C GLY A 34 -14.94 -6.31 -7.15
N SER A 35 -14.68 -7.52 -7.69
CA SER A 35 -13.91 -8.54 -6.97
C SER A 35 -12.43 -8.21 -6.91
N TRP A 36 -11.76 -8.80 -5.93
CA TRP A 36 -10.33 -8.65 -5.71
C TRP A 36 -9.56 -9.82 -6.32
N THR A 37 -8.50 -9.51 -7.05
CA THR A 37 -7.60 -10.49 -7.67
C THR A 37 -6.23 -10.42 -7.04
N ARG A 38 -5.75 -11.55 -6.54
CA ARG A 38 -4.39 -11.74 -6.02
C ARG A 38 -3.35 -11.88 -7.13
N GLY A 39 -2.08 -11.97 -6.73
CA GLY A 39 -0.96 -12.24 -7.64
C GLY A 39 -0.23 -10.98 -8.08
N PHE A 40 -0.29 -9.94 -7.25
CA PHE A 40 0.40 -8.68 -7.47
C PHE A 40 1.28 -8.35 -6.29
N GLU A 41 2.27 -7.52 -6.55
CA GLU A 41 3.21 -7.01 -5.57
C GLU A 41 3.48 -5.53 -5.84
N ILE A 42 3.68 -4.71 -4.81
CA ILE A 42 4.10 -3.32 -5.01
C ILE A 42 5.49 -3.30 -5.66
N ALA A 43 5.57 -2.71 -6.85
CA ALA A 43 6.83 -2.44 -7.55
C ALA A 43 7.39 -1.05 -7.19
N GLY A 44 6.50 -0.12 -6.82
CA GLY A 44 6.87 1.22 -6.37
C GLY A 44 5.66 2.00 -5.89
N THR A 45 5.94 3.05 -5.11
CA THR A 45 4.96 4.02 -4.61
C THR A 45 5.15 5.33 -5.35
N THR A 46 4.05 5.96 -5.73
CA THR A 46 4.00 7.27 -6.40
C THR A 46 3.02 8.17 -5.65
N GLU A 47 3.06 9.48 -5.91
CA GLU A 47 2.09 10.42 -5.32
C GLU A 47 0.64 10.06 -5.69
N ASP A 48 0.42 9.51 -6.89
CA ASP A 48 -0.90 9.11 -7.39
C ASP A 48 -1.33 7.67 -6.99
N GLY A 49 -0.50 6.92 -6.26
CA GLY A 49 -0.81 5.53 -5.87
C GLY A 49 0.35 4.54 -6.02
N TYR A 50 0.06 3.36 -6.58
CA TYR A 50 0.96 2.21 -6.55
C TYR A 50 1.23 1.63 -7.94
N LEU A 51 2.51 1.43 -8.25
CA LEU A 51 2.93 0.60 -9.38
C LEU A 51 2.95 -0.86 -8.94
N LEU A 52 2.36 -1.74 -9.75
CA LEU A 52 2.18 -3.14 -9.40
C LEU A 52 2.95 -4.06 -10.34
N ARG A 53 3.68 -5.01 -9.77
CA ARG A 53 4.26 -6.15 -10.49
C ARG A 53 3.28 -7.31 -10.50
N ARG A 54 2.96 -7.82 -11.69
CA ARG A 54 2.17 -9.05 -11.84
C ARG A 54 3.07 -10.26 -11.61
N LEU A 55 2.82 -11.03 -10.56
CA LEU A 55 3.66 -12.19 -10.18
C LEU A 55 3.62 -13.33 -11.21
N SER A 56 2.58 -13.39 -12.05
CA SER A 56 2.45 -14.45 -13.07
C SER A 56 3.52 -14.39 -14.17
N ASP A 57 4.00 -13.20 -14.50
CA ASP A 57 4.91 -12.95 -15.63
C ASP A 57 6.11 -12.08 -15.22
N GLY A 58 6.06 -11.46 -14.04
CA GLY A 58 7.11 -10.58 -13.53
C GLY A 58 7.06 -9.15 -14.07
N SER A 59 6.20 -8.87 -15.05
CA SER A 59 6.04 -7.53 -15.63
C SER A 59 5.37 -6.54 -14.66
N VAL A 60 5.91 -5.31 -14.64
CA VAL A 60 5.28 -4.15 -13.98
C VAL A 60 4.17 -3.61 -14.88
N LEU A 61 2.99 -3.39 -14.30
CA LEU A 61 1.86 -2.83 -15.03
C LEU A 61 2.16 -1.37 -15.38
N PRO A 62 1.80 -0.92 -16.60
CA PRO A 62 2.12 0.42 -17.08
C PRO A 62 1.24 1.53 -16.47
N VAL A 63 0.36 1.18 -15.53
CA VAL A 63 -0.59 2.10 -14.89
C VAL A 63 -0.41 2.03 -13.38
N ALA A 64 -0.52 3.18 -12.73
CA ALA A 64 -0.61 3.27 -11.27
C ALA A 64 -2.04 2.92 -10.83
N PHE A 65 -2.14 2.28 -9.66
CA PHE A 65 -3.40 1.91 -9.03
C PHE A 65 -3.60 2.75 -7.77
N SER A 66 -4.79 3.32 -7.62
CA SER A 66 -5.15 4.11 -6.45
C SER A 66 -5.18 3.25 -5.19
N ALA A 67 -5.04 3.88 -4.00
CA ALA A 67 -5.11 3.18 -2.72
C ALA A 67 -6.44 2.42 -2.51
N GLU A 68 -7.54 2.86 -3.12
CA GLU A 68 -8.84 2.16 -3.09
C GLU A 68 -8.91 0.91 -3.98
N GLU A 69 -8.03 0.81 -4.98
CA GLU A 69 -7.95 -0.31 -5.91
C GLU A 69 -6.96 -1.37 -5.45
N VAL A 70 -6.18 -1.08 -4.41
CA VAL A 70 -5.10 -1.94 -3.90
C VAL A 70 -5.34 -2.23 -2.43
N ARG A 71 -5.26 -3.49 -2.03
CA ARG A 71 -5.27 -3.87 -0.61
C ARG A 71 -4.19 -4.89 -0.32
N ARG A 72 -3.70 -4.92 0.92
CA ARG A 72 -2.81 -6.00 1.38
C ARG A 72 -3.47 -7.36 1.16
N ASP A 73 -2.73 -8.29 0.57
CA ASP A 73 -3.17 -9.67 0.49
C ASP A 73 -3.33 -10.22 1.91
N ARG A 74 -4.56 -10.60 2.25
CA ARG A 74 -4.94 -10.98 3.62
C ARG A 74 -4.31 -12.29 4.10
N ARG A 75 -3.51 -13.00 3.27
CA ARG A 75 -2.78 -14.18 3.76
C ARG A 75 -1.59 -13.85 4.67
N ARG A 76 -1.20 -12.58 4.86
CA ARG A 76 -0.17 -12.23 5.85
C ARG A 76 -0.67 -12.20 7.31
N ARG A 77 -1.39 -13.23 7.75
CA ARG A 77 -1.64 -13.55 9.17
C ARG A 77 -1.75 -15.06 9.43
N GLN A 78 -0.81 -15.84 8.92
CA GLN A 78 -0.49 -17.16 9.48
C GLN A 78 1.02 -17.26 9.64
N GLY A 79 1.48 -16.69 10.75
CA GLY A 79 2.88 -16.56 11.11
C GLY A 79 3.00 -16.28 12.61
N PHE A 80 2.49 -17.22 13.42
CA PHE A 80 2.94 -17.57 14.77
C PHE A 80 3.24 -16.42 15.76
N TRP A 81 2.27 -16.11 16.62
CA TRP A 81 2.54 -15.73 18.00
C TRP A 81 3.04 -17.00 18.70
N TRP A 82 4.35 -17.12 18.91
CA TRP A 82 4.91 -18.12 19.80
C TRP A 82 4.83 -17.62 21.24
N GLN A 83 4.51 -18.58 22.10
CA GLN A 83 4.59 -18.56 23.56
C GLN A 83 6.03 -18.39 24.04
#